data_AF-A0A7C2V960-F1
#
_entry.id   AF-A0A7C2V960-F1
#
_cell.length_a   1.000
_cell.length_b   1.000
_cell.length_c   1.000
_cell.angle_alpha   90.00
_cell.angle_beta   90.00
_cell.angle_gamma   90.00
#
_symmetry.space_group_name_H-M   'P 1'
#
loop_
_entity.id
_entity.type
_entity.pdbx_description
1 polymer ?
#
loop_
_entity_poly.entity_id
_entity_poly.type
_entity_poly.pdbx_seq_one_letter_code
_entity_poly.pdbx_strand_id
1 'polypeptide(L)'
;MENKRRRVELIVEFLQTASLLYNRNYSKEELRKLAQVYYNALSPLDDESLEKALQEAFRRCQFFPTPADILALAGRRGAEALLDVYKAIDKGGPYSSVVFEDKKIMCVIEALGGWVEVCNMPTGVLQKKFIELYETFTNTIHAPTHLPGLVELDGWDDDRKKIPLLVVGSQIKEAFLPPARLQPFVQALARGEKFEDLLALPGGCEG
;
A
#
# COMPACT_ATOMS: atom_id res chain seq x y z
N MET A 1 0.35 -22.12 -23.40
CA MET A 1 -1.10 -21.82 -23.36
C MET A 1 -1.83 -22.61 -22.28
N GLU A 2 -1.48 -23.87 -22.06
CA GLU A 2 -2.08 -24.75 -21.06
C GLU A 2 -1.95 -24.23 -19.62
N ASN A 3 -0.76 -23.75 -19.23
CA ASN A 3 -0.54 -23.28 -17.86
C ASN A 3 -1.36 -22.01 -17.50
N LYS A 4 -1.59 -21.12 -18.48
CA LYS A 4 -2.43 -19.93 -18.30
C LYS A 4 -3.90 -20.29 -18.08
N ARG A 5 -4.43 -21.27 -18.81
CA ARG A 5 -5.82 -21.73 -18.65
C ARG A 5 -6.04 -22.35 -17.28
N ARG A 6 -5.16 -23.28 -16.89
CA ARG A 6 -5.21 -23.95 -15.59
C ARG A 6 -5.20 -22.97 -14.42
N ARG A 7 -4.35 -21.93 -14.51
CA ARG A 7 -4.24 -20.90 -13.48
C ARG A 7 -5.51 -20.06 -13.33
N VAL A 8 -6.15 -19.71 -14.44
CA VAL A 8 -7.43 -18.98 -14.42
C VAL A 8 -8.54 -19.86 -13.86
N GLU A 9 -8.57 -21.15 -14.20
CA GLU A 9 -9.55 -22.11 -13.66
C GLU A 9 -9.42 -22.24 -12.14
N LEU A 10 -8.20 -22.40 -11.62
CA LEU A 10 -7.93 -22.42 -10.18
C LEU A 10 -8.48 -21.17 -9.46
N ILE A 11 -8.25 -19.99 -10.03
CA ILE A 11 -8.75 -18.72 -9.47
C ILE A 11 -10.28 -18.66 -9.52
N VAL A 12 -10.90 -19.14 -10.60
CA VAL A 12 -12.37 -19.21 -10.71
C VAL A 12 -12.96 -20.15 -9.66
N GLU A 13 -12.38 -21.33 -9.46
CA GLU A 13 -12.81 -22.29 -8.43
C GLU A 13 -12.68 -21.71 -7.02
N PHE A 14 -11.56 -21.03 -6.75
CA PHE A 14 -11.37 -20.30 -5.50
C PHE A 14 -12.46 -19.23 -5.29
N LEU A 15 -12.71 -18.38 -6.28
CA LEU A 15 -13.70 -17.31 -6.18
C LEU A 15 -15.11 -17.86 -6.02
N GLN A 16 -15.45 -18.97 -6.68
CA GLN A 16 -16.72 -19.67 -6.49
C GLN A 16 -16.87 -20.17 -5.05
N THR A 17 -15.84 -20.82 -4.52
CA THR A 17 -15.83 -21.35 -3.16
C THR A 17 -15.94 -20.22 -2.13
N ALA A 18 -15.18 -19.13 -2.32
CA ALA A 18 -15.28 -17.93 -1.50
C ALA A 18 -16.68 -17.30 -1.58
N SER A 19 -17.30 -17.25 -2.77
CA SER A 19 -18.65 -16.74 -2.96
C SER A 19 -19.66 -17.47 -2.07
N LEU A 20 -19.55 -18.80 -1.99
CA LEU A 20 -20.41 -19.64 -1.15
C LEU A 20 -20.15 -19.39 0.34
N LEU A 21 -18.88 -19.35 0.76
CA LEU A 21 -18.50 -19.17 2.18
C LEU A 21 -18.92 -17.80 2.74
N TYR A 22 -18.80 -16.74 1.94
CA TYR A 22 -19.14 -15.38 2.36
C TYR A 22 -20.55 -14.95 1.93
N ASN A 23 -21.40 -15.88 1.48
CA ASN A 23 -22.78 -15.65 1.05
C ASN A 23 -22.93 -14.50 0.03
N ARG A 24 -22.02 -14.44 -0.93
CA ARG A 24 -22.05 -13.49 -2.05
C ARG A 24 -22.67 -14.18 -3.26
N ASN A 25 -23.59 -13.50 -3.93
CA ASN A 25 -24.18 -14.01 -5.17
C ASN A 25 -23.52 -13.33 -6.37
N TYR A 26 -22.60 -14.03 -7.02
CA TYR A 26 -22.04 -13.63 -8.30
C TYR A 26 -22.56 -14.52 -9.42
N SER A 27 -22.91 -13.91 -10.55
CA SER A 27 -23.15 -14.63 -11.80
C SER A 27 -21.85 -15.25 -12.32
N LYS A 28 -22.00 -16.25 -13.21
CA LYS A 28 -20.83 -16.89 -13.86
C LYS A 28 -19.99 -15.90 -14.67
N GLU A 29 -20.60 -14.86 -15.22
CA GLU A 29 -19.90 -13.82 -15.98
C GLU A 29 -19.09 -12.89 -15.09
N GLU A 30 -19.64 -12.51 -13.93
CA GLU A 30 -18.94 -11.69 -12.94
C GLU A 30 -17.73 -12.42 -12.35
N LEU A 31 -17.87 -13.71 -12.03
CA LEU A 31 -16.77 -14.54 -11.55
C LEU A 31 -15.61 -14.62 -12.56
N ARG A 32 -15.91 -14.71 -13.86
CA ARG A 32 -14.87 -14.70 -14.90
C ARG A 32 -14.16 -13.36 -15.00
N LYS A 33 -14.89 -12.26 -14.90
CA LYS A 33 -14.30 -10.91 -14.89
C LYS A 33 -13.40 -10.71 -13.67
N LEU A 34 -13.88 -11.11 -12.48
CA LEU A 34 -13.10 -11.07 -11.23
C LEU A 34 -11.85 -11.95 -11.34
N ALA A 35 -11.97 -13.17 -11.86
CA ALA A 35 -10.83 -14.06 -12.03
C ALA A 35 -9.74 -13.47 -12.94
N GLN A 36 -10.12 -12.70 -13.97
CA GLN A 36 -9.16 -12.03 -14.83
C GLN A 36 -8.40 -10.91 -14.09
N VAL A 37 -9.08 -10.17 -13.22
CA VAL A 37 -8.46 -9.14 -12.36
C VAL A 37 -7.49 -9.80 -11.38
N TYR A 38 -7.91 -10.87 -10.71
CA TYR A 38 -7.06 -11.63 -9.78
C TYR A 38 -5.86 -12.24 -10.50
N TYR A 39 -6.05 -12.83 -11.68
CA TYR A 39 -4.95 -13.38 -12.48
C TYR A 39 -3.87 -12.34 -12.79
N ASN A 40 -4.27 -11.12 -13.13
CA ASN A 40 -3.31 -10.04 -13.42
C ASN A 40 -2.58 -9.59 -12.15
N ALA A 41 -3.28 -9.44 -11.03
CA ALA A 41 -2.67 -9.03 -9.76
C ALA A 41 -1.75 -10.12 -9.16
N LEU A 42 -2.09 -11.40 -9.35
CA LEU A 42 -1.36 -12.55 -8.82
C LEU A 42 -0.34 -13.12 -9.81
N SER A 43 -0.16 -12.51 -10.98
CA SER A 43 0.83 -12.93 -11.98
C SER A 43 2.27 -13.02 -11.47
N PRO A 44 2.71 -12.23 -10.46
CA PRO A 44 4.06 -12.37 -9.92
C PRO A 44 4.30 -13.67 -9.14
N LEU A 45 3.27 -14.35 -8.65
CA LEU A 45 3.38 -15.61 -7.91
C LEU A 45 3.77 -16.75 -8.86
N ASP A 46 4.48 -17.76 -8.35
CA ASP A 46 4.53 -19.09 -8.97
C ASP A 46 3.27 -19.88 -8.62
N ASP A 47 3.06 -21.01 -9.30
CA ASP A 47 1.84 -21.80 -9.17
C ASP A 47 1.72 -22.45 -7.77
N GLU A 48 2.84 -22.88 -7.16
CA GLU A 48 2.86 -23.51 -5.84
C GLU A 48 2.54 -22.48 -4.73
N SER A 49 3.15 -21.30 -4.79
CA SER A 49 2.87 -20.20 -3.86
C SER A 49 1.42 -19.71 -3.98
N LEU A 50 0.88 -19.66 -5.19
CA LEU A 50 -0.51 -19.28 -5.42
C LEU A 50 -1.46 -20.28 -4.75
N GLU A 51 -1.31 -21.57 -4.99
CA GLU A 51 -2.18 -22.60 -4.39
C GLU A 51 -2.16 -22.54 -2.86
N LYS A 52 -0.98 -22.43 -2.25
CA LYS A 52 -0.85 -22.29 -0.79
C LYS A 52 -1.54 -21.04 -0.26
N ALA A 53 -1.36 -19.91 -0.93
CA ALA A 53 -1.95 -18.64 -0.51
C ALA A 53 -3.47 -18.63 -0.61
N LEU A 54 -4.04 -19.22 -1.68
CA LEU A 54 -5.49 -19.37 -1.83
C LEU A 54 -6.07 -20.26 -0.70
N GLN A 55 -5.38 -21.33 -0.32
CA GLN A 55 -5.82 -22.20 0.79
C GLN A 55 -5.75 -21.49 2.14
N GLU A 56 -4.69 -20.73 2.40
CA GLU A 56 -4.57 -19.94 3.63
C GLU A 56 -5.58 -18.80 3.70
N ALA A 57 -6.03 -18.26 2.55
CA ALA A 57 -7.04 -17.20 2.51
C ALA A 57 -8.35 -17.64 3.18
N PHE A 58 -8.79 -18.89 2.95
CA PHE A 58 -9.97 -19.43 3.63
C PHE A 58 -9.82 -19.55 5.15
N ARG A 59 -8.58 -19.69 5.64
CA ARG A 59 -8.30 -19.85 7.08
C ARG A 59 -8.12 -18.52 7.79
N ARG A 60 -7.53 -17.54 7.10
CA ARG A 60 -7.05 -16.29 7.72
C ARG A 60 -7.88 -15.06 7.37
N CYS A 61 -8.56 -15.03 6.22
CA CYS A 61 -9.37 -13.89 5.84
C CYS A 61 -10.74 -13.92 6.55
N GLN A 62 -11.05 -12.87 7.29
CA GLN A 62 -12.38 -12.71 7.91
C GLN A 62 -13.45 -12.25 6.90
N PHE A 63 -13.02 -11.62 5.81
CA PHE A 63 -13.88 -11.12 4.74
C PHE A 63 -13.51 -11.77 3.41
N PHE A 64 -14.31 -11.49 2.38
CA PHE A 64 -14.05 -11.98 1.03
C PHE A 64 -12.61 -11.59 0.59
N PRO A 65 -11.73 -12.57 0.34
CA PRO A 65 -10.30 -12.34 0.19
C PRO A 65 -9.99 -11.54 -1.07
N THR A 66 -9.29 -10.42 -0.93
CA THR A 66 -8.81 -9.58 -2.03
C THR A 66 -7.50 -10.14 -2.63
N PRO A 67 -7.09 -9.72 -3.84
CA PRO A 67 -5.79 -10.12 -4.38
C PRO A 67 -4.61 -9.72 -3.48
N ALA A 68 -4.74 -8.60 -2.75
CA ALA A 68 -3.73 -8.13 -1.81
C ALA A 68 -3.57 -9.11 -0.64
N ASP A 69 -4.69 -9.58 -0.07
CA ASP A 69 -4.68 -10.57 1.01
C ASP A 69 -3.96 -11.86 0.56
N ILE A 70 -4.23 -12.32 -0.67
CA ILE A 70 -3.60 -13.52 -1.21
C ILE A 70 -2.08 -13.32 -1.39
N LEU A 71 -1.63 -12.15 -1.87
CA LEU A 71 -0.20 -11.84 -1.97
C LEU A 71 0.47 -11.84 -0.59
N ALA A 72 -0.17 -11.25 0.42
CA ALA A 72 0.31 -11.24 1.79
C ALA A 72 0.48 -12.67 2.34
N LEU A 73 -0.53 -13.52 2.11
CA LEU A 73 -0.55 -14.92 2.54
C LEU A 73 0.45 -15.81 1.81
N ALA A 74 0.81 -15.45 0.58
CA ALA A 74 1.92 -16.07 -0.14
C ALA A 74 3.31 -15.73 0.45
N GLY A 75 3.36 -14.97 1.56
CA GLY A 75 4.60 -14.49 2.15
C GLY A 75 5.23 -13.33 1.39
N ARG A 76 4.54 -12.77 0.38
CA ARG A 76 5.02 -11.63 -0.42
C ARG A 76 4.63 -10.32 0.25
N ARG A 77 5.08 -10.14 1.50
CA ARG A 77 4.85 -8.89 2.26
C ARG A 77 5.35 -7.66 1.51
N GLY A 78 6.38 -7.82 0.65
CA GLY A 78 6.85 -6.76 -0.24
C GLY A 78 5.87 -6.37 -1.33
N ALA A 79 5.06 -7.30 -1.85
CA ALA A 79 4.04 -7.00 -2.85
C ALA A 79 2.81 -6.32 -2.24
N GLU A 80 2.41 -6.71 -1.03
CA GLU A 80 1.38 -6.03 -0.24
C GLU A 80 1.81 -4.60 0.09
N ALA A 81 3.01 -4.45 0.66
CA ALA A 81 3.59 -3.14 0.97
C ALA A 81 3.72 -2.24 -0.27
N LEU A 82 4.08 -2.81 -1.42
CA LEU A 82 4.15 -2.09 -2.68
C LEU A 82 2.77 -1.59 -3.14
N LEU A 83 1.68 -2.31 -2.84
CA LEU A 83 0.34 -1.84 -3.17
C LEU A 83 0.00 -0.56 -2.41
N ASP A 84 0.38 -0.46 -1.13
CA ASP A 84 0.17 0.76 -0.36
C ASP A 84 1.00 1.93 -0.90
N VAL A 85 2.22 1.67 -1.37
CA VAL A 85 3.03 2.65 -2.12
C VAL A 85 2.29 3.12 -3.36
N TYR A 86 1.73 2.22 -4.17
CA TYR A 86 0.98 2.62 -5.37
C TYR A 86 -0.26 3.44 -5.04
N LYS A 87 -1.02 3.09 -4.00
CA LYS A 87 -2.19 3.91 -3.58
C LYS A 87 -1.75 5.31 -3.15
N ALA A 88 -0.62 5.43 -2.46
CA ALA A 88 -0.07 6.72 -2.05
C ALA A 88 0.38 7.57 -3.26
N ILE A 89 1.03 6.96 -4.24
CA ILE A 89 1.41 7.62 -5.50
C ILE A 89 0.17 8.11 -6.25
N ASP A 90 -0.86 7.26 -6.38
CA ASP A 90 -2.10 7.60 -7.07
C ASP A 90 -2.85 8.76 -6.38
N LYS A 91 -2.82 8.80 -5.05
CA LYS A 91 -3.53 9.81 -4.26
C LYS A 91 -2.83 11.17 -4.20
N GLY A 92 -1.53 11.21 -3.93
CA GLY A 92 -0.80 12.47 -3.67
C GLY A 92 0.41 12.72 -4.57
N GLY A 93 0.85 11.70 -5.32
CA GLY A 93 2.01 11.79 -6.19
C GLY A 93 3.27 12.33 -5.50
N PRO A 94 4.20 12.94 -6.25
CA PRO A 94 5.47 13.43 -5.71
C PRO A 94 5.33 14.71 -4.86
N TYR A 95 4.17 15.35 -4.86
CA TYR A 95 3.97 16.66 -4.23
C TYR A 95 3.74 16.56 -2.73
N SER A 96 2.94 15.57 -2.31
CA SER A 96 2.59 15.35 -0.92
C SER A 96 3.69 14.65 -0.16
N SER A 97 3.92 15.07 1.07
CA SER A 97 4.70 14.29 2.04
C SER A 97 3.88 13.08 2.48
N VAL A 98 4.53 11.98 2.84
CA VAL A 98 3.84 10.71 3.14
C VAL A 98 4.40 10.04 4.38
N VAL A 99 3.51 9.46 5.19
CA VAL A 99 3.81 8.60 6.34
C VAL A 99 3.11 7.27 6.11
N PHE A 100 3.84 6.17 6.20
CA PHE A 100 3.27 4.83 6.17
C PHE A 100 3.21 4.26 7.60
N GLU A 101 2.12 3.58 7.94
CA GLU A 101 2.02 2.83 9.21
C GLU A 101 3.12 1.74 9.29
N ASP A 102 3.41 1.08 8.16
CA ASP A 102 4.56 0.18 8.06
C ASP A 102 5.86 0.96 7.85
N LYS A 103 6.62 1.14 8.93
CA LYS A 103 7.92 1.83 8.94
C LYS A 103 8.94 1.22 7.98
N LYS A 104 8.81 -0.06 7.64
CA LYS A 104 9.71 -0.72 6.69
C LYS A 104 9.56 -0.17 5.29
N ILE A 105 8.34 0.20 4.89
CA ILE A 105 8.07 0.85 3.60
C ILE A 105 8.90 2.13 3.48
N MET A 106 8.88 2.95 4.54
CA MET A 106 9.60 4.22 4.55
C MET A 106 11.12 4.04 4.44
N CYS A 107 11.70 3.07 5.17
CA CYS A 107 13.12 2.73 5.03
C CYS A 107 13.49 2.30 3.61
N VAL A 108 12.64 1.48 2.97
CA VAL A 108 12.89 1.00 1.60
C VAL A 108 12.80 2.15 0.60
N ILE A 109 11.82 3.04 0.73
CA ILE A 109 11.69 4.22 -0.13
C ILE A 109 12.90 5.16 0.04
N GLU A 110 13.36 5.38 1.27
CA GLU A 110 14.56 6.17 1.54
C GLU A 110 15.79 5.54 0.87
N ALA A 111 15.97 4.23 0.97
CA ALA A 111 17.05 3.51 0.28
C ALA A 111 16.95 3.55 -1.25
N LEU A 112 15.75 3.74 -1.81
CA LEU A 112 15.51 3.91 -3.24
C LEU A 112 15.77 5.34 -3.75
N GLY A 113 16.13 6.28 -2.88
CA GLY A 113 16.39 7.68 -3.24
C GLY A 113 15.32 8.66 -2.75
N GLY A 114 14.37 8.19 -1.93
CA GLY A 114 13.32 9.02 -1.34
C GLY A 114 12.02 9.02 -2.16
N TRP A 115 11.00 9.70 -1.60
CA TRP A 115 9.63 9.65 -2.12
C TRP A 115 9.49 10.23 -3.54
N VAL A 116 10.10 11.38 -3.79
CA VAL A 116 10.05 12.05 -5.09
C VAL A 116 10.66 11.16 -6.19
N GLU A 117 11.78 10.50 -5.92
CA GLU A 117 12.43 9.59 -6.87
C GLU A 117 11.56 8.35 -7.13
N VAL A 118 10.98 7.77 -6.07
CA VAL A 118 10.05 6.63 -6.18
C VAL A 118 8.83 6.97 -7.03
N CYS A 119 8.23 8.16 -6.86
CA CYS A 119 7.09 8.61 -7.67
C CYS A 119 7.42 8.76 -9.15
N ASN A 120 8.66 9.12 -9.48
CA ASN A 120 9.11 9.30 -10.86
C ASN A 120 9.64 8.01 -11.50
N MET A 121 9.82 6.95 -10.72
CA MET A 121 10.38 5.69 -11.20
C MET A 121 9.38 4.91 -12.06
N PRO A 122 9.80 4.32 -13.20
CA PRO A 122 8.91 3.48 -14.00
C PRO A 122 8.35 2.30 -13.19
N THR A 123 7.04 2.02 -13.32
CA THR A 123 6.30 1.06 -12.49
C THR A 123 6.99 -0.29 -12.35
N GLY A 124 7.47 -0.88 -13.46
CA GLY A 124 8.14 -2.20 -13.42
C GLY A 124 9.52 -2.18 -12.75
N VAL A 125 10.24 -1.05 -12.84
CA VAL A 125 11.53 -0.87 -12.16
C VAL A 125 11.30 -0.70 -10.66
N LEU A 126 10.33 0.15 -10.29
CA LEU A 126 9.93 0.35 -8.90
C LEU A 126 9.51 -0.98 -8.27
N GLN A 127 8.62 -1.72 -8.92
CA GLN A 127 8.15 -3.01 -8.41
C GLN A 127 9.30 -3.96 -8.10
N LYS A 128 10.22 -4.14 -9.06
CA LYS A 128 11.34 -5.07 -8.90
C LYS A 128 12.24 -4.64 -7.74
N LYS A 129 12.71 -3.39 -7.74
CA LYS A 129 13.65 -2.90 -6.73
C LYS A 129 13.03 -2.84 -5.34
N PHE A 130 11.76 -2.42 -5.25
CA PHE A 130 11.05 -2.32 -3.99
C PHE A 130 10.89 -3.68 -3.34
N ILE A 131 10.41 -4.69 -4.07
CA ILE A 131 10.20 -6.04 -3.52
C ILE A 131 11.55 -6.62 -3.05
N GLU A 132 12.61 -6.50 -3.84
CA GLU A 132 13.95 -6.98 -3.50
C GLU A 132 14.50 -6.33 -2.22
N LEU A 133 14.39 -5.00 -2.10
CA LEU A 133 14.84 -4.29 -0.90
C LEU A 133 13.93 -4.56 0.30
N TYR A 134 12.62 -4.66 0.09
CA TYR A 134 11.67 -4.92 1.15
C TYR A 134 11.83 -6.32 1.74
N GLU A 135 12.22 -7.32 0.96
CA GLU A 135 12.49 -8.65 1.48
C GLU A 135 13.82 -8.72 2.25
N THR A 136 14.83 -7.97 1.82
CA THR A 136 16.16 -7.95 2.45
C THR A 136 16.25 -7.06 3.70
N PHE A 137 15.41 -6.01 3.81
CA PHE A 137 15.40 -5.15 4.98
C PHE A 137 14.98 -5.91 6.24
N THR A 138 15.82 -5.92 7.27
CA THR A 138 15.51 -6.52 8.58
C THR A 138 15.48 -5.50 9.71
N ASN A 139 16.05 -4.32 9.48
CA ASN A 139 16.23 -3.29 10.51
C ASN A 139 15.41 -2.04 10.20
N THR A 140 14.49 -1.67 11.10
CA THR A 140 13.66 -0.45 11.01
C THR A 140 14.00 0.56 12.11
N ILE A 141 15.11 0.35 12.86
CA ILE A 141 15.49 1.18 14.01
C ILE A 141 15.72 2.65 13.62
N HIS A 142 16.13 2.92 12.37
CA HIS A 142 16.35 4.26 11.84
C HIS A 142 15.32 4.69 10.80
N ALA A 143 14.08 4.20 10.91
CA ALA A 143 13.03 4.62 9.99
C ALA A 143 12.81 6.15 10.04
N PRO A 144 12.68 6.81 8.88
CA PRO A 144 12.38 8.23 8.84
C PRO A 144 10.99 8.48 9.43
N THR A 145 10.78 9.67 10.00
CA THR A 145 9.49 10.03 10.62
C THR A 145 8.38 10.18 9.60
N HIS A 146 8.75 10.64 8.40
CA HIS A 146 7.93 10.77 7.21
C HIS A 146 8.86 10.92 6.00
N LEU A 147 8.30 10.83 4.80
CA LEU A 147 9.02 11.04 3.56
C LEU A 147 8.58 12.38 2.94
N PRO A 148 9.51 13.32 2.72
CA PRO A 148 9.16 14.66 2.26
C PRO A 148 8.78 14.66 0.78
N GLY A 149 7.69 15.35 0.44
CA GLY A 149 7.25 15.62 -0.92
C GLY A 149 7.83 16.91 -1.48
N LEU A 150 7.60 17.17 -2.77
CA LEU A 150 8.09 18.39 -3.44
C LEU A 150 7.59 19.67 -2.77
N VAL A 151 6.35 19.70 -2.26
CA VAL A 151 5.81 20.91 -1.61
C VAL A 151 6.60 21.27 -0.36
N GLU A 152 7.03 20.29 0.42
CA GLU A 152 7.89 20.50 1.57
C GLU A 152 9.32 20.90 1.14
N LEU A 153 9.89 20.17 0.17
CA LEU A 153 11.28 20.36 -0.28
C LEU A 153 11.52 21.68 -1.01
N ASP A 154 10.52 22.21 -1.72
CA ASP A 154 10.60 23.45 -2.48
C ASP A 154 10.80 24.69 -1.58
N GLY A 155 10.61 24.56 -0.26
CA GLY A 155 11.17 25.51 0.72
C GLY A 155 10.62 26.94 0.66
N TRP A 156 9.57 27.21 -0.12
CA TRP A 156 8.92 28.52 -0.13
C TRP A 156 8.42 28.91 1.27
N ASP A 157 9.01 29.98 1.79
CA ASP A 157 8.78 30.57 3.11
C ASP A 157 7.50 31.42 3.11
N ASP A 158 6.37 30.77 2.82
CA ASP A 158 5.04 31.38 2.94
C ASP A 158 4.29 30.67 4.06
N ASP A 159 3.99 31.38 5.15
CA ASP A 159 3.21 30.89 6.29
C ASP A 159 1.80 30.41 5.90
N ARG A 160 1.31 30.77 4.71
CA ARG A 160 0.04 30.26 4.15
C ARG A 160 0.18 28.91 3.45
N LYS A 161 1.41 28.48 3.15
CA LYS A 161 1.68 27.22 2.47
C LYS A 161 1.27 26.08 3.38
N LYS A 162 0.25 25.33 2.97
CA LYS A 162 -0.11 24.08 3.65
C LYS A 162 0.59 22.93 2.92
N ILE A 163 1.38 22.18 3.66
CA ILE A 163 2.03 20.96 3.19
C ILE A 163 0.98 19.85 3.25
N PRO A 164 0.65 19.21 2.11
CA PRO A 164 -0.20 18.03 2.11
C PRO A 164 0.59 16.84 2.67
N LEU A 165 0.02 16.20 3.68
CA LEU A 165 0.54 15.00 4.33
C LEU A 165 -0.45 13.85 4.13
N LEU A 166 0.00 12.78 3.50
CA LEU A 166 -0.72 11.52 3.42
C LEU A 166 -0.30 10.58 4.55
N VAL A 167 -1.27 10.04 5.27
CA VAL A 167 -1.06 8.96 6.24
C VAL A 167 -1.66 7.69 5.65
N VAL A 168 -0.81 6.71 5.37
CA VAL A 168 -1.14 5.50 4.62
C VAL A 168 -1.12 4.31 5.56
N GLY A 169 -2.30 3.71 5.73
CA GLY A 169 -2.52 2.50 6.52
C GLY A 169 -3.72 1.73 6.01
N SER A 170 -4.53 1.18 6.93
CA SER A 170 -5.81 0.53 6.56
C SER A 170 -6.74 1.43 5.75
N GLN A 171 -6.62 2.75 5.93
CA GLN A 171 -7.24 3.79 5.12
C GLN A 171 -6.17 4.84 4.79
N ILE A 172 -6.37 5.59 3.70
CA ILE A 172 -5.55 6.76 3.41
C ILE A 172 -6.25 7.99 3.97
N LYS A 173 -5.54 8.71 4.84
CA LYS A 173 -5.99 9.97 5.41
C LYS A 173 -5.09 11.10 4.91
N GLU A 174 -5.67 12.29 4.75
CA GLU A 174 -4.96 13.46 4.23
C GLU A 174 -5.09 14.62 5.22
N ALA A 175 -4.00 15.33 5.46
CA ALA A 175 -3.96 16.52 6.29
C ALA A 175 -3.21 17.64 5.57
N PHE A 176 -3.69 18.87 5.72
CA PHE A 176 -3.03 20.06 5.20
C PHE A 176 -2.47 20.87 6.37
N LEU A 177 -1.16 20.83 6.55
CA LEU A 177 -0.49 21.34 7.74
C LEU A 177 0.45 22.51 7.39
N PRO A 178 0.50 23.58 8.20
CA PRO A 178 1.56 24.58 8.07
C PRO A 178 2.94 23.95 8.40
N PRO A 179 4.06 24.45 7.85
CA PRO A 179 5.39 23.88 8.04
C PRO A 179 5.76 23.69 9.51
N ALA A 180 5.42 24.68 10.35
CA ALA A 180 5.67 24.64 11.80
C ALA A 180 4.95 23.50 12.53
N ARG A 181 3.84 22.97 11.98
CA ARG A 181 3.09 21.86 12.58
C ARG A 181 3.47 20.50 12.03
N LEU A 182 4.10 20.41 10.86
CA LEU A 182 4.37 19.14 10.21
C LEU A 182 5.23 18.22 11.09
N GLN A 183 6.40 18.69 11.54
CA GLN A 183 7.32 17.90 12.36
C GLN A 183 6.71 17.46 13.71
N PRO A 184 6.07 18.33 14.51
CA PRO A 184 5.36 17.92 15.71
C PRO A 184 4.25 16.89 15.44
N PHE A 185 3.52 17.03 14.33
CA PHE A 185 2.42 16.14 13.96
C PHE A 185 2.93 14.74 13.62
N VAL A 186 3.96 14.62 12.78
CA VAL A 186 4.53 13.30 12.42
C VAL A 186 5.21 12.62 13.60
N GLN A 187 5.81 13.38 14.51
CA GLN A 187 6.38 12.83 15.75
C GLN A 187 5.28 12.28 16.67
N ALA A 188 4.17 12.99 16.82
CA ALA A 188 3.02 12.53 17.60
C ALA A 188 2.41 11.24 17.01
N LEU A 189 2.26 11.18 15.68
CA LEU A 189 1.85 9.95 14.99
C LEU A 189 2.83 8.80 15.26
N ALA A 190 4.14 9.06 15.21
CA ALA A 190 5.15 8.04 15.49
C ALA A 190 5.11 7.52 16.94
N ARG A 191 4.56 8.28 17.88
CA ARG A 191 4.28 7.86 19.27
C ARG A 191 2.98 7.08 19.44
N GLY A 192 2.17 6.96 18.39
CA GLY A 192 0.89 6.25 18.40
C GLY A 192 -0.31 7.12 18.78
N GLU A 193 -0.18 8.44 18.73
CA GLU A 193 -1.33 9.35 18.90
C GLU A 193 -2.26 9.25 17.69
N LYS A 194 -3.57 9.37 17.93
CA LYS A 194 -4.57 9.20 16.87
C LYS A 194 -4.59 10.41 15.94
N PHE A 195 -4.69 10.14 14.65
CA PHE A 195 -4.72 11.16 13.60
C PHE A 195 -5.82 12.22 13.81
N GLU A 196 -7.03 11.78 14.18
CA GLU A 196 -8.20 12.64 14.41
C GLU A 196 -7.97 13.62 15.57
N ASP A 197 -7.38 13.13 16.66
CA ASP A 197 -7.07 13.93 17.85
C ASP A 197 -6.02 15.01 17.53
N LEU A 198 -5.04 14.68 16.67
CA LEU A 198 -3.99 15.61 16.24
C LEU A 198 -4.49 16.68 15.26
N LEU A 199 -5.45 16.34 14.41
CA LEU A 199 -6.09 17.28 13.47
C LEU A 199 -6.97 18.31 14.19
N ALA A 200 -7.64 17.90 15.27
CA ALA A 200 -8.52 18.77 16.06
C ALA A 200 -7.78 19.92 16.78
N LEU A 201 -6.44 19.88 16.84
CA LEU A 201 -5.62 20.96 17.38
C LEU A 201 -5.57 22.17 16.41
N PRO A 202 -5.45 23.42 16.92
CA PRO A 202 -5.53 24.62 16.09
C PRO A 202 -4.50 24.64 14.95
N GLY A 203 -4.92 25.07 13.76
CA GLY A 203 -4.06 25.18 12.56
C GLY A 203 -4.01 23.96 11.65
N GLY A 204 -4.77 22.90 11.93
CA GLY A 204 -5.01 21.81 10.98
C GLY A 204 -6.27 22.10 10.17
N CYS A 205 -6.24 21.90 8.86
CA CYS A 205 -7.46 21.84 8.04
C CYS A 205 -7.52 20.46 7.38
N GLU A 206 -8.68 19.81 7.47
CA GLU A 206 -9.04 18.72 6.57
C GLU A 206 -9.13 19.26 5.14
N GLY A 207 -8.83 18.42 4.15
CA GLY A 207 -9.10 18.69 2.74
C GLY A 207 -10.06 17.67 2.16
#